data_AF-A0A7V9RRN0-F1
#
_entry.id   AF-A0A7V9RRN0-F1
#
_cell.length_a   1.000
_cell.length_b   1.000
_cell.length_c   1.000
_cell.angle_alpha   90.00
_cell.angle_beta   90.00
_cell.angle_gamma   90.00
#
_symmetry.space_group_name_H-M   'P 1'
#
loop_
_entity.id
_entity.type
_entity.pdbx_description
1 polymer ?
#
loop_
_entity_poly.entity_id
_entity_poly.type
_entity_poly.pdbx_seq_one_letter_code
_entity_poly.pdbx_strand_id
1 'polypeptide(L)'
;MGSSVMLASQLRKRLAPYDVTVEHTPVNSIPAGTQVVLCHADLADRARGISPGSVVVTFKSFMGDPAFDRVEAAIRDGGRLDG
;
A
#
# COMPACT_ATOMS: atom_id res chain seq x y z
N MET A 1 3.59 -14.76 9.11
CA MET A 1 2.66 -13.98 9.97
C MET A 1 3.45 -13.05 10.91
N GLY A 2 4.35 -12.19 10.43
CA GLY A 2 5.18 -11.35 11.34
C GLY A 2 5.73 -10.08 10.72
N SER A 3 6.32 -10.16 9.52
CA SER A 3 6.91 -9.00 8.82
C SER A 3 5.86 -8.03 8.25
N SER A 4 4.77 -8.54 7.69
CA SER A 4 3.76 -7.73 7.00
C SER A 4 2.90 -6.87 7.95
N VAL A 5 2.62 -7.35 9.17
CA VAL A 5 1.86 -6.61 10.19
C VAL A 5 2.69 -5.47 10.80
N MET A 6 3.98 -5.69 10.98
CA MET A 6 4.89 -4.69 11.52
C MET A 6 5.02 -3.50 10.56
N LEU A 7 5.17 -3.79 9.26
CA LEU A 7 5.20 -2.79 8.20
C LEU A 7 3.88 -2.02 8.10
N ALA A 8 2.74 -2.71 8.11
CA ALA A 8 1.43 -2.06 8.08
C ALA A 8 1.24 -1.13 9.29
N SER A 9 1.72 -1.55 10.47
CA SER A 9 1.67 -0.73 11.69
C SER A 9 2.58 0.50 11.61
N GLN A 10 3.76 0.39 11.00
CA GLN A 10 4.65 1.52 10.75
C GLN A 10 4.05 2.51 9.76
N LEU A 11 3.55 2.03 8.61
CA LEU A 11 2.85 2.87 7.63
C LEU A 11 1.65 3.56 8.26
N ARG A 12 0.83 2.85 9.03
CA ARG A 12 -0.30 3.42 9.75
C ARG A 12 0.12 4.57 10.65
N LYS A 13 1.22 4.43 11.41
CA LYS A 13 1.74 5.51 12.27
C LYS A 13 2.24 6.71 11.46
N ARG A 14 2.88 6.47 10.32
CA ARG A 14 3.41 7.55 9.44
C ARG A 14 2.32 8.27 8.67
N LEU A 15 1.25 7.57 8.31
CA LEU A 15 0.15 8.09 7.51
C LEU A 15 -1.03 8.63 8.35
N ALA A 16 -1.08 8.31 9.64
CA ALA A 16 -2.02 8.88 10.61
C ALA A 16 -2.15 10.42 10.56
N PRO A 17 -1.09 11.23 10.42
CA PRO A 17 -1.22 12.69 10.31
C PRO A 17 -1.86 13.18 9.00
N TYR A 18 -1.99 12.32 7.98
CA TYR A 18 -2.54 12.69 6.66
C TYR A 18 -3.98 12.23 6.46
N ASP A 19 -4.69 11.85 7.54
CA ASP A 19 -6.07 11.33 7.50
C ASP A 19 -6.24 10.10 6.59
N VAL A 20 -5.18 9.30 6.42
CA VAL A 20 -5.21 8.09 5.62
C VAL A 20 -5.44 6.85 6.50
N THR A 21 -6.45 6.07 6.14
CA THR A 21 -6.73 4.78 6.79
C THR A 21 -5.89 3.68 6.16
N VAL A 22 -5.00 3.09 6.96
CA VAL A 22 -4.16 1.95 6.57
C VAL A 22 -4.72 0.68 7.18
N GLU A 23 -5.17 -0.24 6.32
CA GLU A 23 -5.66 -1.57 6.71
C GLU A 23 -4.79 -2.66 6.09
N HIS A 24 -4.58 -3.75 6.84
CA HIS A 24 -3.91 -4.94 6.34
C HIS A 24 -4.95 -6.00 6.01
N THR A 25 -5.15 -6.26 4.71
CA THR A 25 -6.06 -7.30 4.23
C THR A 25 -5.33 -8.29 3.33
N PRO A 26 -5.80 -9.55 3.24
CA PRO A 26 -5.37 -10.47 2.19
C PRO A 26 -5.69 -9.88 0.80
N VAL A 27 -4.86 -10.19 -0.19
CA VAL A 27 -5.10 -9.74 -1.59
C VAL A 27 -6.50 -10.12 -2.10
N ASN A 28 -7.05 -11.24 -1.65
CA ASN A 28 -8.40 -11.71 -2.01
C ASN A 28 -9.56 -10.97 -1.34
N SER A 29 -9.26 -10.09 -0.39
CA SER A 29 -10.25 -9.40 0.43
C SER A 29 -9.97 -7.89 0.47
N ILE A 30 -9.43 -7.36 -0.63
CA ILE A 30 -9.28 -5.91 -0.81
C ILE A 30 -10.69 -5.30 -0.83
N PRO A 31 -11.00 -4.35 0.07
CA PRO A 31 -12.31 -3.72 0.11
C PRO A 31 -12.65 -2.99 -1.20
N ALA A 32 -13.94 -2.98 -1.56
CA ALA A 32 -14.41 -2.15 -2.66
C ALA A 32 -14.20 -0.66 -2.32
N GLY A 33 -13.67 0.12 -3.28
CA GLY A 33 -13.40 1.55 -3.08
C GLY A 33 -12.02 1.85 -2.47
N THR A 34 -11.14 0.86 -2.31
CA THR A 34 -9.74 1.12 -2.00
C THR A 34 -9.11 2.00 -3.09
N GLN A 35 -8.46 3.09 -2.68
CA GLN A 35 -7.80 4.03 -3.61
C GLN A 35 -6.37 3.59 -3.94
N VAL A 36 -5.65 3.05 -2.96
CA VAL A 36 -4.25 2.64 -3.09
C VAL A 36 -4.07 1.26 -2.47
N VAL A 37 -3.46 0.34 -3.22
CA VAL A 37 -3.11 -1.00 -2.76
C VAL A 37 -1.60 -1.14 -2.76
N LEU A 38 -1.03 -1.51 -1.61
CA LEU A 38 0.40 -1.76 -1.47
C LEU A 38 0.63 -3.26 -1.28
N CYS A 39 1.26 -3.91 -2.26
CA CYS A 39 1.44 -5.36 -2.25
C CYS A 39 2.82 -5.78 -2.76
N HIS A 40 3.18 -7.05 -2.55
CA HIS A 40 4.42 -7.59 -3.11
C HIS A 40 4.33 -7.66 -4.65
N ALA A 41 5.45 -7.50 -5.36
CA ALA A 41 5.49 -7.52 -6.82
C ALA A 41 4.81 -8.76 -7.44
N ASP A 42 4.95 -9.94 -6.81
CA ASP A 42 4.33 -11.20 -7.28
C ASP A 42 2.80 -11.21 -7.16
N LEU A 43 2.23 -10.30 -6.37
CA LEU A 43 0.78 -10.18 -6.15
C LEU A 43 0.16 -9.01 -6.91
N ALA A 44 0.96 -8.24 -7.65
CA ALA A 44 0.53 -7.04 -8.35
C ALA A 44 -0.62 -7.30 -9.32
N ASP A 45 -0.47 -8.33 -10.16
CA ASP A 45 -1.46 -8.66 -11.19
C ASP A 45 -2.78 -9.11 -10.57
N ARG A 46 -2.70 -9.82 -9.43
CA ARG A 46 -3.88 -10.24 -8.67
C ARG A 46 -4.58 -9.06 -8.01
N ALA A 47 -3.82 -8.14 -7.40
CA ALA A 47 -4.35 -6.93 -6.80
C ALA A 47 -5.06 -6.05 -7.85
N ARG A 48 -4.46 -5.87 -9.03
CA ARG A 48 -5.06 -5.14 -10.16
C ARG A 48 -6.33 -5.81 -10.66
N GLY A 49 -6.36 -7.14 -10.72
CA GLY A 49 -7.56 -7.89 -11.12
C GLY A 49 -8.73 -7.74 -10.14
N ILE A 50 -8.45 -7.62 -8.84
CA ILE A 50 -9.48 -7.48 -7.80
C ILE A 50 -9.95 -6.04 -7.67
N SER A 51 -9.02 -5.08 -7.76
CA SER A 51 -9.30 -3.66 -7.62
C SER A 51 -8.72 -2.86 -8.81
N PRO A 52 -9.34 -2.93 -9.99
CA PRO A 52 -8.84 -2.30 -11.21
C PRO A 52 -8.85 -0.77 -11.17
N GLY A 53 -9.63 -0.17 -10.26
CA GLY A 53 -9.70 1.29 -10.07
C GLY A 53 -8.71 1.85 -9.05
N SER A 54 -7.93 0.98 -8.40
CA SER A 54 -6.98 1.39 -7.36
C SER A 54 -5.56 1.50 -7.90
N VAL A 55 -4.78 2.40 -7.33
CA VAL A 55 -3.35 2.50 -7.63
C VAL A 55 -2.61 1.37 -6.93
N VAL A 56 -2.06 0.44 -7.72
CA VAL A 56 -1.34 -0.71 -7.18
C VAL A 56 0.15 -0.40 -7.12
N VAL A 57 0.65 -0.14 -5.92
CA VAL A 57 2.08 0.05 -5.66
C VAL A 57 2.68 -1.28 -5.23
N THR A 58 3.81 -1.62 -5.85
CA THR A 58 4.51 -2.88 -5.59
C THR A 58 5.78 -2.65 -4.80
N PHE A 59 6.05 -3.54 -3.85
CA PHE A 59 7.32 -3.61 -3.12
C PHE A 59 7.96 -5.00 -3.30
N LYS A 60 9.28 -5.07 -3.16
CA LYS A 60 10.06 -6.31 -3.20
C LYS A 60 10.62 -6.68 -1.83
N SER A 61 10.89 -5.70 -0.98
CA SER A 61 11.36 -5.91 0.39
C SER A 61 10.34 -5.41 1.42
N PHE A 62 10.22 -6.11 2.54
CA PHE A 62 9.39 -5.66 3.67
C PHE A 62 10.11 -4.65 4.57
N MET A 63 11.41 -4.46 4.38
CA MET A 63 12.23 -3.53 5.15
C MET A 63 13.09 -2.70 4.19
N GLY A 64 12.94 -1.38 4.26
CA GLY A 64 13.76 -0.44 3.48
C GLY A 64 13.45 -0.41 1.99
N ASP A 65 12.27 -0.84 1.55
CA ASP A 65 11.89 -0.70 0.15
C ASP A 65 11.51 0.76 -0.17
N PRO A 66 12.07 1.36 -1.24
CA PRO A 66 11.77 2.73 -1.63
C PRO A 66 10.31 2.93 -2.08
N ALA A 67 9.53 1.86 -2.30
CA ALA A 67 8.10 1.96 -2.52
C ALA A 67 7.37 2.60 -1.33
N PHE A 68 7.79 2.34 -0.09
CA PHE A 68 7.16 2.90 1.10
C PHE A 68 7.36 4.41 1.17
N ASP A 69 8.60 4.86 0.99
CA ASP A 69 8.93 6.29 1.00
C ASP A 69 8.23 7.02 -0.14
N ARG A 70 8.08 6.39 -1.30
CA ARG A 70 7.29 6.96 -2.43
C ARG A 70 5.81 7.11 -2.08
N VAL A 71 5.19 6.11 -1.46
CA VAL A 71 3.79 6.20 -1.02
C VAL A 71 3.61 7.27 0.04
N GLU A 72 4.49 7.31 1.03
CA GLU A 72 4.45 8.34 2.08
C GLU A 72 4.65 9.74 1.50
N ALA A 73 5.64 9.93 0.64
CA ALA A 73 5.90 11.22 0.00
C ALA A 73 4.73 11.64 -0.89
N ALA A 74 4.15 10.73 -1.68
CA ALA A 74 3.02 11.08 -2.52
C ALA A 74 1.77 11.45 -1.70
N ILE A 75 1.49 10.73 -0.61
CA ILE A 75 0.39 11.09 0.29
C ILE A 75 0.65 12.44 0.97
N ARG A 76 1.86 12.67 1.46
CA ARG A 76 2.26 13.91 2.14
C ARG A 76 2.23 15.12 1.20
N ASP A 77 2.81 14.97 0.02
CA ASP A 77 3.07 16.07 -0.91
C ASP A 77 1.89 16.27 -1.90
N GLY A 78 0.82 15.46 -1.78
CA GLY A 78 -0.28 15.43 -2.75
C GLY A 78 0.16 14.99 -4.14
N GLY A 79 1.25 14.23 -4.21
CA GLY A 79 1.87 13.78 -5.44
C GLY A 79 1.07 12.68 -6.13
N ARG A 80 1.28 12.54 -7.44
CA ARG A 80 0.68 11.47 -8.24
C ARG A 80 1.39 10.15 -7.94
N LEU A 81 0.62 9.14 -7.53
CA LEU A 81 1.09 7.75 -7.51
C LEU A 81 0.74 7.12 -8.86
N ASP A 82 1.74 6.94 -9.72
CA ASP A 82 1.60 6.12 -10.92
C ASP A 82 1.96 4.66 -10.57
N GLY A 83 1.02 3.73 -10.77
CA GLY A 83 1.15 2.30 -10.43
C GLY A 83 0.53 1.37 -11.46
#